data_AF-A0A8C6UMR9-F1
#
_entry.id   AF-A0A8C6UMR9-F1
#
_cell.length_a   1.000
_cell.length_b   1.000
_cell.length_c   1.000
_cell.angle_alpha   90.00
_cell.angle_beta   90.00
_cell.angle_gamma   90.00
#
_symmetry.space_group_name_H-M   'P 1'
#
loop_
_entity.id
_entity.type
_entity.pdbx_description
1 polymer ?
#
loop_
_entity_poly.entity_id
_entity_poly.type
_entity_poly.pdbx_seq_one_letter_code
_entity_poly.pdbx_strand_id
1 'polypeptide(L)'
;MYFEGSPPANQFLCRAYLCQGQLECPPAAGSVEDVEKAADYFLKAIEVAKREPSLHCLVFNASVLYVHTVRPSLQRGRSAHLVPSLRQVLQGLEELNDPDHDWRAQLMMQLLKCYIDAGEMEEAVMFAKATQQFVKSHTAHLFPELFSLLVTYVILYAFTLAKTIIDLNYDFKIINRQFKGISMLLDLPCELNLLCKSNHKNMSERLCC
;
A
#
# COMPACT_ATOMS: atom_id res chain seq x y z
N MET A 1 -11.15 -31.12 14.01
CA MET A 1 -11.80 -29.89 13.50
C MET A 1 -11.94 -29.93 11.98
N TYR A 2 -12.82 -29.11 11.38
CA TYR A 2 -13.13 -29.10 9.94
C TYR A 2 -11.89 -28.97 9.02
N PHE A 3 -10.89 -28.17 9.43
CA PHE A 3 -9.64 -27.98 8.67
C PHE A 3 -8.60 -29.07 8.87
N GLU A 4 -8.77 -29.99 9.82
CA GLU A 4 -7.83 -31.12 10.03
C GLU A 4 -8.01 -32.22 8.98
N GLY A 5 -9.11 -32.20 8.23
CA GLY A 5 -9.29 -33.03 7.04
C GLY A 5 -8.74 -32.40 5.76
N SER A 6 -8.97 -33.05 4.62
CA SER A 6 -8.81 -32.45 3.29
C SER A 6 -10.19 -32.09 2.72
N PRO A 7 -10.83 -31.01 3.21
CA PRO A 7 -12.16 -30.64 2.74
C PRO A 7 -12.13 -30.31 1.25
N PRO A 8 -13.18 -30.63 0.50
CA PRO A 8 -13.27 -30.29 -0.91
C PRO A 8 -13.23 -28.77 -1.13
N ALA A 9 -12.54 -28.36 -2.19
CA ALA A 9 -12.44 -26.97 -2.62
C ALA A 9 -13.77 -26.45 -3.19
N ASN A 10 -14.69 -26.07 -2.30
CA ASN A 10 -16.03 -25.60 -2.64
C ASN A 10 -16.45 -24.38 -1.80
N GLN A 11 -17.68 -23.90 -2.01
CA GLN A 11 -18.23 -22.74 -1.28
C GLN A 11 -18.18 -22.88 0.25
N PHE A 12 -18.28 -24.10 0.79
CA PHE A 12 -18.27 -24.33 2.23
C PHE A 12 -16.86 -24.13 2.79
N LEU A 13 -15.83 -24.59 2.06
CA LEU A 13 -14.44 -24.34 2.44
C LEU A 13 -14.12 -22.84 2.39
N CYS A 14 -14.51 -22.14 1.33
CA CYS A 14 -14.35 -20.68 1.26
C CYS A 14 -15.01 -19.99 2.45
N ARG A 15 -16.28 -20.28 2.73
CA ARG A 15 -17.02 -19.67 3.85
C ARG A 15 -16.41 -20.01 5.20
N ALA A 16 -15.91 -21.24 5.39
CA ALA A 16 -15.21 -21.63 6.60
C ALA A 16 -13.94 -20.78 6.80
N TYR A 17 -13.16 -20.55 5.74
CA TYR A 17 -12.00 -19.65 5.80
C TYR A 17 -12.40 -18.21 6.12
N LEU A 18 -13.46 -17.67 5.49
CA LEU A 18 -13.95 -16.33 5.81
C LEU A 18 -14.33 -16.18 7.29
N CYS A 19 -15.09 -17.14 7.83
CA CYS A 19 -15.46 -17.16 9.24
C CYS A 19 -14.23 -17.27 10.15
N GLN A 20 -13.27 -18.13 9.81
CA GLN A 20 -12.07 -18.32 10.62
C GLN A 20 -11.22 -17.04 10.66
N GLY A 21 -11.04 -16.34 9.53
CA GLY A 21 -10.33 -15.06 9.49
C GLY A 21 -10.98 -14.00 10.39
N GLN A 22 -12.32 -13.98 10.47
CA GLN A 22 -13.04 -13.07 11.37
C GLN A 22 -12.93 -13.47 12.85
N LEU A 23 -12.89 -14.77 13.17
CA LEU A 23 -12.71 -15.25 14.54
C LEU A 23 -11.30 -14.97 15.07
N GLU A 24 -10.32 -14.98 14.17
CA GLU A 24 -8.92 -14.62 14.46
C GLU A 24 -8.70 -13.10 14.40
N CYS A 25 -9.77 -12.29 14.30
CA CYS A 25 -9.64 -10.84 14.23
C CYS A 25 -8.90 -10.33 15.48
N PRO A 26 -7.73 -9.72 15.30
CA PRO A 26 -6.93 -9.27 16.44
C PRO A 26 -7.64 -8.13 17.16
N PRO A 27 -7.46 -7.99 18.49
CA PRO A 27 -7.85 -6.77 19.19
C PRO A 27 -7.04 -5.58 18.65
N ALA A 28 -7.44 -4.35 18.95
CA ALA A 28 -6.73 -3.16 18.46
C ALA A 28 -5.23 -3.12 18.86
N ALA A 29 -4.88 -3.74 19.99
CA ALA A 29 -3.52 -3.94 20.49
C ALA A 29 -2.93 -5.32 20.13
N GLY A 30 -3.56 -6.08 19.25
CA GLY A 30 -3.09 -7.38 18.80
C GLY A 30 -1.74 -7.29 18.08
N SER A 31 -1.02 -8.40 18.07
CA SER A 31 0.31 -8.47 17.47
C SER A 31 0.23 -8.41 15.94
N VAL A 32 1.38 -8.21 15.29
CA VAL A 32 1.45 -8.29 13.82
C VAL A 32 1.14 -9.71 13.36
N GLU A 33 1.63 -10.70 14.09
CA GLU A 33 1.45 -12.12 13.80
C GLU A 33 -0.03 -12.54 13.83
N ASP A 34 -0.81 -11.99 14.77
CA ASP A 34 -2.25 -12.26 14.84
C ASP A 34 -2.99 -11.72 13.59
N VAL A 35 -2.58 -10.54 13.12
CA VAL A 35 -3.15 -9.90 11.92
C VAL A 35 -2.80 -10.71 10.66
N GLU A 36 -1.54 -11.13 10.54
CA GLU A 36 -1.08 -11.95 9.41
C GLU A 36 -1.78 -13.31 9.39
N LYS A 37 -1.94 -13.95 10.55
CA LYS A 37 -2.68 -15.21 10.68
C LYS A 37 -4.14 -15.06 10.26
N ALA A 38 -4.81 -13.97 10.64
CA ALA A 38 -6.18 -13.69 10.20
C ALA A 38 -6.23 -13.43 8.68
N ALA A 39 -5.29 -12.66 8.15
CA ALA A 39 -5.14 -12.36 6.72
C ALA A 39 -5.01 -13.64 5.87
N ASP A 40 -4.20 -14.60 6.31
CA ASP A 40 -3.96 -15.86 5.62
C ASP A 40 -5.25 -16.65 5.31
N TYR A 41 -6.24 -16.58 6.19
CA TYR A 41 -7.51 -17.24 5.95
C TYR A 41 -8.29 -16.59 4.80
N PHE A 42 -8.29 -15.26 4.71
CA PHE A 42 -8.92 -14.57 3.57
C PHE A 42 -8.20 -14.89 2.26
N LEU A 43 -6.86 -14.96 2.28
CA LEU A 43 -6.08 -15.34 1.10
C LEU A 43 -6.39 -16.77 0.64
N LYS A 44 -6.51 -17.73 1.58
CA LYS A 44 -6.94 -19.10 1.27
C LYS A 44 -8.35 -19.14 0.66
N ALA A 45 -9.27 -18.31 1.16
CA ALA A 45 -10.61 -18.20 0.59
C ALA A 45 -10.59 -17.68 -0.86
N ILE A 46 -9.78 -16.65 -1.14
CA ILE A 46 -9.57 -16.09 -2.49
C ILE A 46 -9.00 -17.14 -3.44
N GLU A 47 -7.97 -17.87 -3.00
CA GLU A 47 -7.31 -18.91 -3.82
C GLU A 47 -8.24 -20.04 -4.24
N VAL A 48 -9.17 -20.43 -3.38
CA VAL A 48 -10.20 -21.42 -3.73
C VAL A 48 -11.26 -20.79 -4.64
N ALA A 49 -11.73 -19.58 -4.30
CA ALA A 49 -12.84 -18.95 -5.00
C ALA A 49 -12.52 -18.56 -6.45
N LYS A 50 -11.29 -18.13 -6.75
CA LYS A 50 -10.91 -17.73 -8.12
C LYS A 50 -10.81 -18.86 -9.14
N ARG A 51 -10.82 -20.12 -8.70
CA ARG A 51 -10.70 -21.30 -9.57
C ARG A 51 -12.03 -21.75 -10.16
N GLU A 52 -13.13 -21.30 -9.58
CA GLU A 52 -14.47 -21.77 -9.89
C GLU A 52 -15.39 -20.57 -10.14
N PRO A 53 -15.90 -20.37 -11.37
CA PRO A 53 -16.73 -19.22 -11.73
C PRO A 53 -17.93 -18.99 -10.82
N SER A 54 -18.56 -20.06 -10.33
CA SER A 54 -19.69 -19.98 -9.40
C SER A 54 -19.33 -19.42 -8.02
N LEU A 55 -18.04 -19.31 -7.69
CA LEU A 55 -17.53 -18.80 -6.42
C LEU A 55 -16.90 -17.40 -6.53
N HIS A 56 -16.80 -16.80 -7.72
CA HIS A 56 -16.09 -15.52 -7.92
C HIS A 56 -16.59 -14.40 -6.99
N CYS A 57 -17.88 -14.36 -6.66
CA CYS A 57 -18.42 -13.39 -5.70
C CYS A 57 -17.79 -13.47 -4.30
N LEU A 58 -17.23 -14.63 -3.93
CA LEU A 58 -16.54 -14.81 -2.65
C LEU A 58 -15.17 -14.12 -2.62
N VAL A 59 -14.56 -13.81 -3.76
CA VAL A 59 -13.31 -13.01 -3.81
C VAL A 59 -13.59 -11.57 -3.35
N PHE A 60 -14.66 -10.95 -3.86
CA PHE A 60 -15.11 -9.64 -3.37
C PHE A 60 -15.41 -9.69 -1.88
N ASN A 61 -16.20 -10.67 -1.42
CA ASN A 61 -16.53 -10.81 0.01
C ASN A 61 -15.27 -10.99 0.88
N ALA A 62 -14.30 -11.79 0.43
CA ALA A 62 -13.04 -11.98 1.12
C ALA A 62 -12.27 -10.65 1.26
N SER A 63 -12.23 -9.83 0.20
CA SER A 63 -11.54 -8.55 0.22
C SER A 63 -12.15 -7.56 1.22
N VAL A 64 -13.49 -7.51 1.31
CA VAL A 64 -14.21 -6.66 2.27
C VAL A 64 -13.93 -7.11 3.71
N LEU A 65 -14.02 -8.42 3.97
CA LEU A 65 -13.75 -8.98 5.29
C LEU A 65 -12.29 -8.83 5.70
N TYR A 66 -11.36 -8.98 4.75
CA TYR A 66 -9.94 -8.70 4.96
C TYR A 66 -9.74 -7.26 5.45
N VAL A 67 -10.24 -6.26 4.73
CA VAL A 67 -10.06 -4.85 5.12
C VAL A 67 -10.67 -4.56 6.48
N HIS A 68 -11.86 -5.11 6.77
CA HIS A 68 -12.50 -4.94 8.07
C HIS A 68 -11.61 -5.48 9.21
N THR A 69 -11.01 -6.65 8.99
CA THR A 69 -10.17 -7.35 9.97
C THR A 69 -8.83 -6.66 10.18
N VAL A 70 -8.17 -6.22 9.11
CA VAL A 70 -6.84 -5.59 9.20
C VAL A 70 -6.89 -4.08 9.50
N ARG A 71 -8.08 -3.48 9.56
CA ARG A 71 -8.28 -2.03 9.78
C ARG A 71 -7.50 -1.46 10.97
N PRO A 72 -7.41 -2.12 12.13
CA PRO A 72 -6.61 -1.62 13.26
C PRO A 72 -5.11 -1.47 12.93
N SER A 73 -4.61 -2.28 12.01
CA SER A 73 -3.21 -2.31 11.57
C SER A 73 -2.92 -1.40 10.37
N LEU A 74 -3.94 -0.77 9.78
CA LEU A 74 -3.78 0.28 8.75
C LEU A 74 -3.35 1.64 9.36
N GLN A 75 -2.98 1.67 10.65
CA GLN A 75 -2.38 2.84 11.28
C GLN A 75 -0.92 3.03 10.83
N ARG A 76 -0.45 4.27 10.84
CA ARG A 76 0.95 4.60 10.52
C ARG A 76 1.92 3.85 11.44
N GLY A 77 3.02 3.36 10.87
CA GLY A 77 4.06 2.58 11.53
C GLY A 77 3.74 1.10 11.70
N ARG A 78 2.56 0.63 11.30
CA ARG A 78 2.12 -0.77 11.44
C ARG A 78 1.64 -1.39 10.12
N SER A 79 1.36 -0.57 9.12
CA SER A 79 0.72 -1.00 7.87
C SER A 79 1.71 -1.65 6.89
N ALA A 80 3.01 -1.48 7.11
CA ALA A 80 4.08 -2.13 6.33
C ALA A 80 3.91 -3.65 6.22
N HIS A 81 3.53 -4.32 7.31
CA HIS A 81 3.32 -5.77 7.34
C HIS A 81 2.13 -6.24 6.47
N LEU A 82 1.24 -5.33 6.08
CA LEU A 82 0.10 -5.66 5.24
C LEU A 82 0.42 -5.64 3.75
N VAL A 83 1.59 -5.12 3.33
CA VAL A 83 1.98 -5.06 1.90
C VAL A 83 1.82 -6.42 1.21
N PRO A 84 2.31 -7.57 1.75
CA PRO A 84 2.23 -8.85 1.06
C PRO A 84 0.80 -9.37 0.90
N SER A 85 -0.03 -9.25 1.95
CA SER A 85 -1.39 -9.79 1.95
C SER A 85 -2.36 -8.90 1.16
N LEU A 86 -2.28 -7.58 1.30
CA LEU A 86 -3.12 -6.64 0.56
C LEU A 86 -2.83 -6.68 -0.95
N ARG A 87 -1.56 -6.88 -1.34
CA ARG A 87 -1.19 -7.12 -2.75
C ARG A 87 -1.90 -8.33 -3.33
N GLN A 88 -1.94 -9.46 -2.60
CA GLN A 88 -2.61 -10.68 -3.05
C GLN A 88 -4.14 -10.51 -3.11
N VAL A 89 -4.73 -9.77 -2.18
CA VAL A 89 -6.17 -9.43 -2.23
C VAL A 89 -6.50 -8.64 -3.49
N LEU A 90 -5.72 -7.60 -3.79
CA LEU A 90 -5.87 -6.79 -5.01
C LEU A 90 -5.68 -7.63 -6.27
N GLN A 91 -4.68 -8.50 -6.31
CA GLN A 91 -4.43 -9.40 -7.43
C GLN A 91 -5.63 -10.33 -7.66
N GLY A 92 -6.23 -10.88 -6.61
CA GLY A 92 -7.43 -11.73 -6.73
C GLY A 92 -8.61 -11.00 -7.38
N LEU A 93 -8.83 -9.73 -7.03
CA LEU A 93 -9.86 -8.90 -7.67
C LEU A 93 -9.52 -8.54 -9.12
N GLU A 94 -8.24 -8.28 -9.39
CA GLU A 94 -7.75 -7.94 -10.73
C GLU A 94 -7.84 -9.12 -11.70
N GLU A 95 -7.44 -10.32 -11.28
CA GLU A 95 -7.52 -11.56 -12.08
C GLU A 95 -8.96 -11.84 -12.54
N LEU A 96 -9.95 -11.46 -11.74
CA LEU A 96 -11.37 -11.63 -12.05
C LEU A 96 -11.99 -10.43 -12.76
N ASN A 97 -11.23 -9.35 -13.00
CA ASN A 97 -11.74 -8.07 -13.48
C ASN A 97 -12.96 -7.62 -12.67
N ASP A 98 -12.84 -7.62 -11.33
CA ASP A 98 -13.96 -7.28 -10.45
C ASP A 98 -14.56 -5.91 -10.85
N PRO A 99 -15.90 -5.84 -11.01
CA PRO A 99 -16.58 -4.68 -11.59
C PRO A 99 -16.66 -3.49 -10.63
N ASP A 100 -16.40 -3.70 -9.33
CA ASP A 100 -16.39 -2.61 -8.36
C ASP A 100 -15.04 -1.88 -8.41
N HIS A 101 -14.91 -1.01 -9.40
CA HIS A 101 -13.71 -0.20 -9.58
C HIS A 101 -13.47 0.77 -8.42
N ASP A 102 -14.51 1.25 -7.73
CA ASP A 102 -14.39 2.15 -6.60
C ASP A 102 -13.70 1.43 -5.43
N TRP A 103 -14.15 0.21 -5.14
CA TRP A 103 -13.53 -0.64 -4.13
C TRP A 103 -12.07 -0.96 -4.49
N ARG A 104 -11.79 -1.36 -5.73
CA ARG A 104 -10.42 -1.61 -6.21
C ARG A 104 -9.52 -0.38 -6.06
N ALA A 105 -10.00 0.80 -6.46
CA ALA A 105 -9.25 2.04 -6.33
C ALA A 105 -8.94 2.38 -4.86
N GLN A 106 -9.91 2.20 -3.96
CA GLN A 106 -9.69 2.41 -2.52
C GLN A 106 -8.62 1.45 -1.97
N LEU A 107 -8.66 0.16 -2.35
CA LEU A 107 -7.65 -0.82 -1.96
C LEU A 107 -6.27 -0.47 -2.50
N MET A 108 -6.16 -0.05 -3.76
CA MET A 108 -4.89 0.43 -4.34
C MET A 108 -4.35 1.62 -3.54
N MET A 109 -5.22 2.59 -3.19
CA MET A 109 -4.81 3.71 -2.35
C MET A 109 -4.33 3.26 -0.97
N GLN A 110 -4.96 2.25 -0.33
CA GLN A 110 -4.44 1.70 0.93
C GLN A 110 -3.09 1.00 0.76
N LEU A 111 -2.91 0.21 -0.30
CA LEU A 111 -1.63 -0.47 -0.56
C LEU A 111 -0.50 0.54 -0.78
N LEU A 112 -0.79 1.65 -1.45
CA LEU A 112 0.15 2.75 -1.57
C LEU A 112 0.57 3.30 -0.20
N LYS A 113 -0.37 3.45 0.75
CA LYS A 113 -0.03 3.86 2.13
C LYS A 113 0.90 2.84 2.79
N CYS A 114 0.62 1.55 2.62
CA CYS A 114 1.44 0.47 3.19
C CYS A 114 2.87 0.49 2.63
N TYR A 115 3.06 0.68 1.32
CA TYR A 115 4.41 0.81 0.73
C TYR A 115 5.20 1.98 1.31
N ILE A 116 4.53 3.12 1.48
CA ILE A 116 5.18 4.31 2.02
C ILE A 116 5.55 4.12 3.49
N ASP A 117 4.68 3.46 4.26
CA ASP A 117 4.93 3.12 5.66
C ASP A 117 6.09 2.10 5.82
N ALA A 118 6.24 1.19 4.85
CA ALA A 118 7.36 0.25 4.77
C ALA A 118 8.69 0.91 4.34
N GLY A 119 8.65 2.15 3.84
CA GLY A 119 9.81 2.83 3.27
C GLY A 119 10.20 2.32 1.86
N GLU A 120 9.36 1.51 1.22
CA GLU A 120 9.53 0.98 -0.13
C GLU A 120 9.18 2.05 -1.18
N MET A 121 10.00 3.09 -1.27
CA MET A 121 9.70 4.29 -2.05
C MET A 121 9.72 4.06 -3.58
N GLU A 122 10.59 3.16 -4.07
CA GLU A 122 10.65 2.84 -5.51
C GLU A 122 9.33 2.16 -5.94
N GLU A 123 8.86 1.20 -5.16
CA GLU A 123 7.59 0.50 -5.31
C GLU A 123 6.40 1.46 -5.15
N ALA A 124 6.41 2.31 -4.13
CA ALA A 124 5.37 3.31 -3.92
C ALA A 124 5.20 4.24 -5.12
N VAL A 125 6.29 4.73 -5.72
CA VAL A 125 6.24 5.61 -6.90
C VAL A 125 5.65 4.87 -8.10
N MET A 126 6.13 3.65 -8.38
CA MET A 126 5.62 2.85 -9.51
C MET A 126 4.13 2.55 -9.33
N PHE A 127 3.74 2.16 -8.11
CA PHE A 127 2.37 1.82 -7.80
C PHE A 127 1.45 3.04 -7.78
N ALA A 128 1.93 4.21 -7.36
CA ALA A 128 1.19 5.47 -7.43
C ALA A 128 0.82 5.83 -8.87
N LYS A 129 1.74 5.65 -9.82
CA LYS A 129 1.47 5.88 -11.26
C LYS A 129 0.38 4.96 -11.79
N ALA A 130 0.47 3.66 -11.48
CA ALA A 130 -0.56 2.69 -11.84
C ALA A 130 -1.92 3.04 -11.21
N THR A 131 -1.94 3.40 -9.93
CA THR A 131 -3.15 3.84 -9.20
C THR A 131 -3.75 5.09 -9.83
N GLN A 132 -2.93 6.07 -10.20
CA GLN A 132 -3.38 7.29 -10.85
C GLN A 132 -4.02 7.00 -12.22
N GLN A 133 -3.40 6.13 -13.02
CA GLN A 133 -3.95 5.72 -14.31
C GLN A 133 -5.29 4.99 -14.13
N PHE A 134 -5.37 4.07 -13.16
CA PHE A 134 -6.59 3.34 -12.86
C PHE A 134 -7.72 4.28 -12.42
N VAL A 135 -7.46 5.17 -11.46
CA VAL A 135 -8.44 6.15 -10.94
C VAL A 135 -8.91 7.08 -12.04
N LYS A 136 -8.02 7.62 -12.88
CA LYS A 136 -8.42 8.47 -14.01
C LYS A 136 -9.35 7.77 -15.00
N SER A 137 -9.13 6.47 -15.22
CA SER A 137 -9.85 5.71 -16.24
C SER A 137 -11.20 5.19 -15.76
N HIS A 138 -11.32 4.84 -14.48
CA HIS A 138 -12.48 4.12 -13.96
C HIS A 138 -13.23 4.85 -12.86
N THR A 139 -12.54 5.66 -12.04
CA THR A 139 -13.09 6.22 -10.79
C THR A 139 -12.64 7.67 -10.56
N ALA A 140 -12.75 8.50 -11.61
CA ALA A 140 -12.16 9.85 -11.63
C ALA A 140 -12.58 10.74 -10.45
N HIS A 141 -13.75 10.48 -9.85
CA HIS A 141 -14.23 11.19 -8.66
C HIS A 141 -13.38 10.95 -7.40
N LEU A 142 -12.58 9.88 -7.34
CA LEU A 142 -11.62 9.59 -6.26
C LEU A 142 -10.27 10.29 -6.45
N PHE A 143 -10.05 10.94 -7.60
CA PHE A 143 -8.80 11.65 -7.88
C PHE A 143 -8.43 12.71 -6.84
N PRO A 144 -9.36 13.52 -6.28
CA PRO A 144 -9.03 14.45 -5.20
C PRO A 144 -8.50 13.76 -3.94
N GLU A 145 -9.04 12.60 -3.58
CA GLU A 145 -8.57 11.82 -2.42
C GLU A 145 -7.17 11.26 -2.69
N LEU A 146 -6.93 10.69 -3.87
CA LEU A 146 -5.61 10.24 -4.30
C LEU A 146 -4.61 11.40 -4.30
N PHE A 147 -4.97 12.55 -4.85
CA PHE A 147 -4.10 13.72 -4.89
C PHE A 147 -3.73 14.21 -3.49
N SER A 148 -4.72 14.32 -2.59
CA SER A 148 -4.48 14.66 -1.18
C SER A 148 -3.51 13.68 -0.53
N LEU A 149 -3.65 12.38 -0.83
CA LEU A 149 -2.77 11.34 -0.33
C LEU A 149 -1.32 11.55 -0.79
N LEU A 150 -1.11 11.69 -2.10
CA LEU A 150 0.21 11.88 -2.70
C LEU A 150 0.91 13.14 -2.18
N VAL A 151 0.19 14.27 -2.11
CA VAL A 151 0.74 15.53 -1.59
C VAL A 151 1.14 15.41 -0.12
N THR A 152 0.29 14.80 0.70
CA THR A 152 0.58 14.58 2.12
C THR A 152 1.88 13.79 2.30
N TYR A 153 2.09 12.76 1.48
CA TYR A 153 3.30 11.94 1.56
C TYR A 153 4.55 12.66 1.08
N VAL A 154 4.46 13.39 -0.03
CA VAL A 154 5.56 14.23 -0.52
C VAL A 154 6.01 15.20 0.56
N ILE A 155 5.06 15.87 1.22
CA ILE A 155 5.34 16.83 2.28
C ILE A 155 6.01 16.13 3.47
N LEU A 156 5.41 15.06 4.00
CA LEU A 156 5.96 14.32 5.14
C LEU A 156 7.38 13.79 4.85
N TYR A 157 7.59 13.30 3.65
CA TYR A 157 8.89 12.79 3.23
C TYR A 157 9.93 13.90 3.07
N ALA A 158 9.57 15.02 2.44
CA ALA A 158 10.46 16.19 2.35
C ALA A 158 10.85 16.72 3.74
N PHE A 159 9.92 16.75 4.70
CA PHE A 159 10.21 17.11 6.09
C PHE A 159 11.15 16.09 6.78
N THR A 160 10.92 14.80 6.57
CA THR A 160 11.75 13.73 7.15
C THR A 160 13.16 13.78 6.59
N LEU A 161 13.30 13.98 5.28
CA LEU A 161 14.58 14.18 4.60
C LEU A 161 15.30 15.45 5.08
N ALA A 162 14.58 16.57 5.20
CA ALA A 162 15.18 17.80 5.72
C ALA A 162 15.70 17.61 7.15
N LYS A 163 14.94 16.89 7.99
CA LYS A 163 15.35 16.55 9.35
C LYS A 163 16.58 15.65 9.38
N THR A 164 16.63 14.57 8.59
CA THR A 164 17.82 13.71 8.53
C THR A 164 19.05 14.44 7.99
N ILE A 165 18.89 15.38 7.04
CA ILE A 165 19.99 16.22 6.55
C ILE A 165 20.53 17.12 7.67
N ILE A 166 19.64 17.76 8.44
CA ILE A 166 20.00 18.60 9.58
C ILE A 166 20.68 17.76 10.67
N ASP A 167 20.16 16.56 10.95
CA ASP A 167 20.62 15.67 12.01
C ASP A 167 21.96 14.97 11.69
N LEU A 168 22.28 14.71 10.40
CA LEU A 168 23.39 13.83 10.03
C LEU A 168 24.67 14.51 9.51
N ASN A 169 24.68 15.79 9.14
CA ASN A 169 25.88 16.49 8.64
C ASN A 169 26.76 15.60 7.69
N TYR A 170 26.20 15.24 6.51
CA TYR A 170 26.64 14.34 5.39
C TYR A 170 25.87 12.99 5.32
N ASP A 171 25.42 12.43 4.16
CA ASP A 171 26.08 12.11 2.88
C ASP A 171 25.13 12.27 1.65
N PHE A 172 25.61 12.89 0.56
CA PHE A 172 24.81 13.40 -0.57
C PHE A 172 24.11 12.30 -1.41
N LYS A 173 24.62 11.05 -1.35
CA LYS A 173 24.09 9.93 -2.16
C LYS A 173 22.71 9.44 -1.70
N ILE A 174 22.46 9.39 -0.39
CA ILE A 174 21.17 8.96 0.17
C ILE A 174 20.10 9.98 -0.19
N ILE A 175 20.42 11.27 -0.04
CA ILE A 175 19.58 12.40 -0.42
C ILE A 175 19.19 12.28 -1.90
N ASN A 176 20.14 12.00 -2.79
CA ASN A 176 19.87 11.91 -4.23
C ASN A 176 18.94 10.76 -4.63
N ARG A 177 19.07 9.57 -4.02
CA ARG A 177 18.17 8.44 -4.28
C ARG A 177 16.75 8.75 -3.83
N GLN A 178 16.64 9.39 -2.66
CA GLN A 178 15.39 9.81 -2.05
C GLN A 178 14.70 10.94 -2.84
N PHE A 179 15.44 11.94 -3.32
CA PHE A 179 14.92 13.04 -4.14
C PHE A 179 14.45 12.58 -5.52
N LYS A 180 15.13 11.60 -6.11
CA LYS A 180 14.75 11.02 -7.41
C LYS A 180 13.35 10.41 -7.37
N GLY A 181 12.99 9.77 -6.26
CA GLY A 181 11.63 9.25 -6.04
C GLY A 181 10.56 10.35 -6.04
N ILE A 182 10.79 11.46 -5.32
CA ILE A 182 9.86 12.60 -5.26
C ILE A 182 9.68 13.25 -6.64
N SER A 183 10.78 13.50 -7.34
CA SER A 183 10.77 14.10 -8.68
C SER A 183 9.94 13.27 -9.66
N MET A 184 10.00 11.93 -9.55
CA MET A 184 9.22 11.01 -10.37
C MET A 184 7.74 10.89 -9.97
N LEU A 185 7.37 11.23 -8.74
CA LEU A 185 6.03 11.08 -8.17
C LEU A 185 5.10 12.25 -8.52
N LEU A 186 5.66 13.43 -8.79
CA LEU A 186 4.90 14.67 -8.97
C LEU A 186 4.97 15.26 -10.39
N ASP A 187 5.69 14.62 -11.32
CA ASP A 187 6.07 15.22 -12.61
C ASP A 187 6.56 16.68 -12.43
N LEU A 188 7.26 16.96 -11.31
CA LEU A 188 7.75 18.30 -11.04
C LEU A 188 8.74 18.68 -12.14
N PRO A 189 8.58 19.84 -12.80
CA PRO A 189 9.53 20.33 -13.78
C PRO A 189 10.93 20.32 -13.17
N CYS A 190 11.96 20.13 -14.01
CA CYS A 190 13.38 20.16 -13.64
C CYS A 190 13.85 21.43 -12.89
N GLU A 191 12.96 22.37 -12.58
CA GLU A 191 13.21 23.63 -11.88
C GLU A 191 13.60 23.44 -10.40
N LEU A 192 13.23 22.34 -9.75
CA LEU A 192 13.71 22.02 -8.40
C LEU A 192 15.20 21.59 -8.36
N ASN A 193 15.77 21.13 -9.48
CA ASN A 193 17.22 20.91 -9.58
C ASN A 193 18.01 22.23 -9.48
N LEU A 194 17.39 23.38 -9.77
CA LEU A 194 18.04 24.68 -9.61
C LEU A 194 18.15 25.08 -8.14
N LEU A 195 17.20 24.68 -7.28
CA LEU A 195 17.27 24.89 -5.82
C LEU A 195 18.35 24.02 -5.15
N CYS A 196 18.54 22.78 -5.62
CA CYS A 196 19.66 21.95 -5.16
C CYS A 196 21.03 22.47 -5.66
N LYS A 197 21.10 23.01 -6.89
CA LYS A 197 22.33 23.61 -7.44
C LYS A 197 22.66 24.97 -6.81
N SER A 198 21.67 25.80 -6.47
CA SER A 198 21.91 27.09 -5.81
C SER A 198 22.43 26.90 -4.39
N ASN A 199 21.97 25.88 -3.67
CA ASN A 199 22.46 25.57 -2.32
C ASN A 199 23.87 24.98 -2.32
N HIS A 200 24.28 24.27 -3.39
CA HIS A 200 25.66 23.79 -3.52
C HIS A 200 26.66 24.93 -3.76
N LYS A 201 26.26 25.98 -4.50
CA LYS A 201 27.11 27.16 -4.73
C LYS A 201 27.24 28.03 -3.47
N ASN A 202 26.14 28.19 -2.73
CA ASN A 202 26.10 28.97 -1.50
C ASN A 202 26.80 28.29 -0.31
N MET A 203 26.93 26.96 -0.27
CA MET A 203 27.71 26.26 0.75
C MET A 203 29.21 26.23 0.44
N SER A 204 29.64 26.15 -0.83
CA SER A 204 31.07 26.23 -1.17
C SER A 204 31.68 27.61 -0.93
N GLU A 205 30.89 28.69 -1.03
CA GLU A 205 31.37 30.06 -0.80
C GLU A 205 31.42 30.45 0.69
N ARG A 206 30.72 29.72 1.58
CA ARG A 206 30.72 30.00 3.03
C ARG A 206 31.74 29.21 3.84
N LEU A 207 32.53 28.35 3.20
CA LEU A 207 33.59 27.54 3.84
C LEU A 207 35.01 28.01 3.48
N CYS A 208 35.16 29.12 2.75
CA CYS A 208 36.46 29.71 2.38
C CYS A 208 36.66 31.17 2.85
N CYS A 209 35.99 31.60 3.93
CA CYS A 209 36.30 32.86 4.63
C CYS A 209 36.40 32.61 6.13
#